data_AF-A0A525D7Y0-F1
#
_entry.id   AF-A0A525D7Y0-F1
#
_cell.length_a   1.000
_cell.length_b   1.000
_cell.length_c   1.000
_cell.angle_alpha   90.00
_cell.angle_beta   90.00
_cell.angle_gamma   90.00
#
_symmetry.space_group_name_H-M   'P 1'
#
loop_
_entity.id
_entity.type
_entity.pdbx_description
1 polymer ?
#
loop_
_entity_poly.entity_id
_entity_poly.type
_entity_poly.pdbx_seq_one_letter_code
_entity_poly.pdbx_strand_id
1 'polypeptide(L)' 'YGLPQRHIINRTFVTLMMDAGMDSAIIDPLDQKIMATIRTADMLLGHDQFCMNYLKGVRAGQIES' A
#
# COMPACT_ATOMS: atom_id res chain seq x y z
N TYR A 1 17.90 -1.49 -8.18
CA TYR A 1 18.77 -2.40 -7.41
C TYR A 1 20.04 -1.64 -7.04
N GLY A 2 20.66 -1.91 -5.89
CA GLY A 2 21.90 -1.28 -5.42
C GLY A 2 21.75 -0.17 -4.38
N LEU A 3 20.54 0.30 -4.10
CA LEU A 3 20.30 1.39 -3.16
C LEU A 3 20.05 0.89 -1.72
N PRO A 4 20.48 1.65 -0.68
CA PRO A 4 20.11 1.38 0.71
C PRO A 4 18.61 1.63 0.95
N GLN A 5 18.09 1.09 2.05
CA GLN A 5 16.69 1.30 2.49
C GLN A 5 15.61 0.98 1.43
N ARG A 6 15.80 -0.09 0.66
CA ARG A 6 14.90 -0.47 -0.46
C ARG A 6 13.44 -0.60 -0.09
N HIS A 7 13.11 -0.98 1.14
CA HIS A 7 11.72 -1.12 1.55
C HIS A 7 10.95 0.20 1.47
N ILE A 8 11.59 1.35 1.75
CA ILE A 8 10.98 2.68 1.58
C ILE A 8 10.78 2.96 0.10
N ILE A 9 11.80 2.70 -0.71
CA ILE A 9 11.76 2.90 -2.17
C ILE A 9 10.63 2.09 -2.78
N ASN A 10 10.55 0.79 -2.47
CA ASN A 10 9.55 -0.12 -3.02
C ASN A 10 8.12 0.27 -2.60
N ARG A 11 7.92 0.70 -1.34
CA ARG A 11 6.61 1.17 -0.86
C ARG A 11 6.17 2.46 -1.54
N THR A 12 7.10 3.40 -1.72
CA THR A 12 6.79 4.66 -2.42
C THR A 12 6.52 4.38 -3.90
N PHE A 13 7.32 3.51 -4.51
CA PHE A 13 7.19 3.13 -5.90
C PHE A 13 5.84 2.44 -6.19
N VAL A 14 5.38 1.53 -5.34
CA VAL A 14 4.09 0.87 -5.55
C VAL A 14 2.93 1.87 -5.53
N THR A 15 2.94 2.86 -4.63
CA THR A 15 1.92 3.92 -4.58
C THR A 15 1.90 4.76 -5.86
N LEU A 16 3.07 5.15 -6.36
CA LEU A 16 3.18 5.89 -7.62
C LEU A 16 2.70 5.08 -8.82
N MET A 17 2.98 3.78 -8.84
CA MET A 17 2.50 2.90 -9.90
C MET A 17 0.99 2.70 -9.86
N MET A 18 0.39 2.60 -8.67
CA MET A 18 -1.07 2.54 -8.51
C MET A 18 -1.75 3.80 -9.06
N ASP A 19 -1.20 4.99 -8.75
CA ASP A 19 -1.68 6.26 -9.30
C ASP A 19 -1.54 6.33 -10.83
N ALA A 20 -0.47 5.73 -11.38
CA ALA A 20 -0.26 5.61 -12.82
C ALA A 20 -1.16 4.56 -13.52
N GLY A 21 -2.09 3.91 -12.81
CA GLY A 21 -3.04 2.94 -13.36
C GLY A 21 -2.55 1.49 -13.39
N MET A 22 -1.62 1.11 -12.51
CA MET A 22 -1.20 -0.29 -12.37
C MET A 22 -2.33 -1.19 -11.85
N ASP A 23 -2.67 -2.24 -12.60
CA ASP A 23 -3.72 -3.20 -12.22
C ASP A 23 -3.25 -4.31 -11.26
N SER A 24 -1.97 -4.69 -11.30
CA SER A 24 -1.43 -5.79 -10.50
C SER A 24 0.07 -5.66 -10.23
N ALA A 25 0.54 -6.26 -9.13
CA ALA A 25 1.95 -6.27 -8.73
C ALA A 25 2.36 -7.59 -8.09
N ILE A 26 3.59 -8.06 -8.36
CA ILE A 26 4.21 -9.16 -7.62
C ILE A 26 4.94 -8.57 -6.41
N ILE A 27 4.42 -8.86 -5.22
CA ILE A 27 4.92 -8.33 -3.94
C ILE A 27 4.86 -9.42 -2.86
N ASP A 28 5.56 -9.21 -1.74
CA ASP A 28 5.43 -10.06 -0.55
C ASP A 28 4.19 -9.63 0.26
N PRO A 29 3.14 -10.46 0.34
CA PRO A 29 1.93 -10.13 1.11
C PRO A 29 2.15 -10.19 2.63
N LEU A 30 3.28 -10.73 3.11
CA LEU A 30 3.62 -10.79 4.53
C LEU A 30 4.31 -9.52 5.02
N ASP A 31 4.80 -8.64 4.13
CA ASP A 31 5.28 -7.31 4.52
C ASP A 31 4.07 -6.43 4.88
N GLN A 32 3.74 -6.39 6.17
CA GLN A 32 2.58 -5.63 6.67
C GLN A 32 2.64 -4.15 6.27
N LYS A 33 3.84 -3.56 6.17
CA LYS A 33 3.99 -2.14 5.82
C LYS A 33 3.76 -1.89 4.34
N ILE A 34 4.13 -2.82 3.44
CA ILE A 34 3.77 -2.69 2.01
C ILE A 34 2.26 -2.86 1.82
N MET A 35 1.65 -3.82 2.53
CA MET A 35 0.21 -4.04 2.47
C MET A 35 -0.58 -2.87 3.04
N ALA A 36 -0.13 -2.27 4.14
CA ALA A 36 -0.70 -1.05 4.70
C ALA A 36 -0.61 0.11 3.70
N THR A 37 0.53 0.26 3.02
CA THR A 37 0.76 1.29 2.00
C THR A 37 -0.21 1.12 0.83
N ILE A 38 -0.40 -0.11 0.34
CA ILE A 38 -1.31 -0.43 -0.77
C ILE A 38 -2.75 -0.11 -0.40
N ARG A 39 -3.23 -0.54 0.77
CA ARG A 39 -4.60 -0.25 1.23
C ARG A 39 -4.84 1.25 1.42
N THR A 40 -3.83 1.97 1.90
CA THR A 40 -3.89 3.43 2.05
C THR A 40 -3.93 4.11 0.69
N ALA A 41 -3.11 3.66 -0.27
CA ALA A 41 -3.12 4.18 -1.64
C ALA A 41 -4.47 3.92 -2.33
N ASP A 42 -5.03 2.72 -2.18
CA ASP A 42 -6.33 2.35 -2.76
C ASP A 42 -7.47 3.23 -2.22
N MET A 43 -7.41 3.59 -0.93
CA MET A 43 -8.31 4.57 -0.32
C MET A 43 -8.11 5.98 -0.91
N LEU A 44 -6.86 6.43 -1.05
CA LEU A 44 -6.56 7.77 -1.59
C LEU A 44 -6.95 7.92 -3.07
N LEU A 45 -6.85 6.84 -3.85
CA LEU A 45 -7.23 6.81 -5.26
C LEU A 45 -8.75 6.65 -5.47
N GLY A 46 -9.53 6.52 -4.39
CA GLY A 46 -10.99 6.43 -4.45
C GLY A 46 -11.52 5.04 -4.82
N HIS A 47 -10.68 4.01 -4.79
CA HIS A 47 -11.09 2.63 -5.05
C HIS A 47 -11.70 1.95 -3.81
N ASP A 48 -11.47 2.48 -2.61
CA ASP A 48 -12.09 2.01 -1.36
C ASP A 48 -13.40 2.77 -1.06
N GLN A 49 -14.54 2.17 -1.41
CA GLN A 49 -15.84 2.78 -1.13
C GLN A 49 -16.02 3.08 0.36
N PHE A 50 -16.34 4.34 0.67
CA PHE A 50 -16.49 4.85 2.04
C PHE A 50 -15.27 4.62 2.95
N CYS A 51 -14.07 4.42 2.37
CA CYS A 51 -12.85 4.10 3.11
C CYS A 51 -12.99 2.87 4.02
N MET A 52 -13.90 1.95 3.67
CA MET A 52 -14.31 0.87 4.55
C MET A 52 -13.16 -0.10 4.84
N ASN A 53 -12.37 -0.45 3.83
CA ASN A 53 -11.25 -1.37 3.98
C ASN A 53 -10.11 -0.74 4.77
N TYR A 54 -9.84 0.54 4.54
CA TYR A 54 -8.88 1.30 5.34
C TYR A 54 -9.26 1.31 6.82
N LEU A 55 -10.50 1.71 7.14
CA LEU A 55 -10.99 1.77 8.53
C LEU A 55 -10.97 0.39 9.22
N LYS A 56 -11.33 -0.68 8.50
CA LYS A 56 -11.22 -2.06 9.02
C LYS A 56 -9.76 -2.43 9.29
N GLY A 57 -8.84 -2.08 8.39
CA GLY A 57 -7.41 -2.34 8.55
C GLY A 57 -6.82 -1.65 9.78
N VAL A 58 -7.17 -0.39 10.01
CA VAL A 58 -6.74 0.35 11.21
C VAL A 58 -7.28 -0.29 12.49
N ARG A 59 -8.58 -0.65 12.54
CA ARG A 59 -9.17 -1.33 13.70
C ARG A 59 -8.57 -2.70 13.98
N ALA A 60 -8.06 -3.38 12.96
CA ALA A 60 -7.44 -4.69 13.07
C ALA A 60 -5.93 -4.64 13.36
N GLY A 61 -5.32 -3.46 13.53
CA GLY A 61 -3.87 -3.31 13.73
C GLY A 61 -3.06 -3.67 12.47
N GLN A 62 -3.69 -3.65 11.29
CA GLN A 62 -3.04 -3.99 10.01
C GLN A 62 -2.45 -2.77 9.29
N ILE A 63 -2.85 -1.57 9.72
CA ILE A 63 -2.35 -0.29 9.21
C ILE A 63 -1.86 0.49 10.43
N GLU A 64 -0.55 0.54 10.58
CA GLU A 64 0.14 1.21 11.67
C GLU A 64 1.28 2.08 11.13
N SER A 65 1.62 3.15 11.87
CA SER A 65 2.71 4.09 11.56
C SER A 65 4.10 3.51 11.82
#